data_AF-O34286-F1
#
_entry.id   AF-O34286-F1
#
_cell.length_a   1.000
_cell.length_b   1.000
_cell.length_c   1.000
_cell.angle_alpha   90.00
_cell.angle_beta   90.00
_cell.angle_gamma   90.00
#
_symmetry.space_group_name_H-M   'P 1'
#
loop_
_entity.id
_entity.type
_entity.pdbx_description
1 polymer ?
#
loop_
_entity_poly.entity_id
_entity_poly.type
_entity_poly.pdbx_seq_one_letter_code
_entity_poly.pdbx_strand_id
1 'polypeptide(L)'
;MIATILGLTSLSIWIGLLFFHGGFWLCHERDDRPVPSLEIWPDVVAIVPARNEADVIDKAIDSLLRQDYPGNFKVILVDDNSEDRTAEIAKRIAGTYPEGKLTIVNGSALPKGWAGKLWALDQGIKAAGQVKWLWLTDADIAHQDDTLKMLVAHAEKDGLIFHSLMARLSCNNFAEWALIPAFVFFFQMLYPFRHINNPKHKTAGAAGGCMLADRASLEKAGGIGAIRHAIIDDCSLVHIMKKQGKIRLSLTNRSLSIRPYLGFQEIGHMISRSAYAQLRIFFLVVGIDIIRDVPCLSGTACFGFADPWCIGMDWSGWMDDDGISLSTNITFLSPLSSLGFSASLNCGLL
;
A
#
# COMPACT_ATOMS: atom_id res chain seq x y z
N MET A 1 -32.90 -16.35 -22.52
CA MET A 1 -32.66 -17.16 -21.31
C MET A 1 -31.26 -16.96 -20.73
N ILE A 2 -30.19 -17.20 -21.51
CA ILE A 2 -28.79 -17.04 -21.03
C ILE A 2 -28.51 -15.61 -20.53
N ALA A 3 -28.79 -14.57 -21.33
CA ALA A 3 -28.58 -13.18 -20.92
C ALA A 3 -29.34 -12.80 -19.64
N THR A 4 -30.56 -13.30 -19.45
CA THR A 4 -31.36 -13.08 -18.25
C THR A 4 -30.72 -13.72 -17.02
N ILE A 5 -30.21 -14.96 -17.15
CA ILE A 5 -29.52 -15.65 -16.07
C ILE A 5 -28.24 -14.90 -15.68
N LEU A 6 -27.47 -14.44 -16.67
CA LEU A 6 -26.24 -13.67 -16.43
C LEU A 6 -26.55 -12.32 -15.75
N GLY A 7 -27.58 -11.62 -16.22
CA GLY A 7 -28.05 -10.38 -15.59
C GLY A 7 -28.51 -10.55 -14.15
N LEU A 8 -29.32 -11.58 -13.87
CA LEU A 8 -29.79 -11.89 -12.51
C LEU A 8 -28.65 -12.33 -11.58
N THR A 9 -27.70 -13.09 -12.12
CA THR A 9 -26.51 -13.51 -11.36
C THR A 9 -25.66 -12.29 -10.98
N SER A 10 -25.37 -11.42 -11.95
CA SER A 10 -24.64 -10.17 -11.72
C SER A 10 -25.35 -9.28 -10.70
N LEU A 11 -26.67 -9.07 -10.85
CA LEU A 11 -27.46 -8.30 -9.90
C LEU A 11 -27.41 -8.90 -8.48
N SER A 12 -27.51 -10.22 -8.36
CA SER A 12 -27.44 -10.91 -7.07
C SER A 12 -26.07 -10.74 -6.40
N ILE A 13 -24.98 -10.80 -7.18
CA ILE A 13 -23.62 -10.52 -6.68
C ILE A 13 -23.54 -9.07 -6.17
N TRP A 14 -24.04 -8.10 -6.93
CA TRP A 14 -24.04 -6.69 -6.52
C TRP A 14 -24.87 -6.44 -5.27
N ILE A 15 -26.06 -7.05 -5.14
CA ILE A 15 -26.86 -7.00 -3.91
C ILE A 15 -26.07 -7.63 -2.74
N GLY A 16 -25.41 -8.77 -2.98
CA GLY A 16 -24.51 -9.40 -2.03
C GLY A 16 -23.44 -8.46 -1.51
N LEU A 17 -22.71 -7.82 -2.44
CA LEU A 17 -21.68 -6.84 -2.14
C LEU A 17 -22.25 -5.64 -1.37
N LEU A 18 -23.37 -5.07 -1.84
CA LEU A 18 -24.00 -3.86 -1.30
C LEU A 18 -24.71 -4.03 0.06
N PHE A 19 -24.94 -5.25 0.54
CA PHE A 19 -25.63 -5.42 1.83
C PHE A 19 -24.88 -6.32 2.81
N PHE A 20 -24.02 -7.21 2.32
CA PHE A 20 -23.39 -8.24 3.14
C PHE A 20 -21.86 -8.20 3.14
N HIS A 21 -21.24 -7.27 2.39
CA HIS A 21 -19.78 -7.16 2.31
C HIS A 21 -19.20 -6.02 3.15
N GLY A 22 -19.67 -5.89 4.38
CA GLY A 22 -19.06 -5.00 5.38
C GLY A 22 -19.26 -3.50 5.15
N GLY A 23 -20.13 -3.08 4.22
CA GLY A 23 -20.38 -1.67 3.96
C GLY A 23 -19.19 -0.93 3.36
N PHE A 24 -18.36 -1.62 2.57
CA PHE A 24 -17.07 -1.10 2.11
C PHE A 24 -17.14 0.23 1.32
N TRP A 25 -18.27 0.55 0.69
CA TRP A 25 -18.45 1.81 -0.05
C TRP A 25 -18.78 3.00 0.86
N LEU A 26 -19.07 2.77 2.15
CA LEU A 26 -19.48 3.83 3.08
C LEU A 26 -18.30 4.57 3.72
N CYS A 27 -17.09 4.02 3.67
CA CYS A 27 -15.87 4.64 4.23
C CYS A 27 -16.01 5.06 5.71
N HIS A 28 -16.81 4.33 6.51
CA HIS A 28 -17.11 4.69 7.90
C HIS A 28 -15.93 4.54 8.87
N GLU A 29 -15.02 3.61 8.60
CA GLU A 29 -13.89 3.32 9.50
C GLU A 29 -12.80 4.38 9.31
N ARG A 30 -12.90 5.48 10.06
CA ARG A 30 -11.95 6.61 10.04
C ARG A 30 -11.31 6.83 11.41
N ASP A 31 -10.26 7.65 11.44
CA ASP A 31 -9.52 8.04 12.65
C ASP A 31 -10.00 9.38 13.25
N ASP A 32 -11.23 9.81 12.95
CA ASP A 32 -11.82 11.09 13.36
C ASP A 32 -12.50 11.06 14.73
N ARG A 33 -12.42 9.93 15.44
CA ARG A 33 -12.94 9.81 16.81
C ARG A 33 -12.11 10.69 17.77
N PRO A 34 -12.72 11.27 18.81
CA PRO A 34 -11.99 12.00 19.83
C PRO A 34 -10.90 11.13 20.48
N VAL A 35 -9.71 11.70 20.61
CA VAL A 35 -8.56 11.03 21.21
C VAL A 35 -8.82 10.83 22.71
N PRO A 36 -8.86 9.58 23.21
CA PRO A 36 -9.07 9.34 24.63
C PRO A 36 -7.84 9.78 25.45
N SER A 37 -8.07 10.26 26.67
CA SER A 37 -6.99 10.50 27.61
C SER A 37 -6.48 9.18 28.19
N LEU A 38 -5.17 9.09 28.37
CA LEU A 38 -4.50 8.00 29.09
C LEU A 38 -3.80 8.55 30.33
N GLU A 39 -3.82 7.78 31.42
CA GLU A 39 -3.05 8.08 32.62
C GLU A 39 -1.56 7.79 32.44
N ILE A 40 -1.24 6.71 31.72
CA ILE A 40 0.13 6.27 31.45
C ILE A 40 0.32 6.16 29.94
N TRP A 41 1.32 6.87 29.44
CA TRP A 41 1.70 6.85 28.02
C TRP A 41 2.90 5.91 27.83
N PRO A 42 2.73 4.80 27.09
CA PRO A 42 3.80 3.81 26.91
C PRO A 42 4.93 4.31 26.00
N ASP A 43 6.11 3.73 26.13
CA ASP A 43 7.24 4.01 25.26
C ASP A 43 6.99 3.53 23.82
N VAL A 44 7.31 4.40 22.87
CA VAL A 44 7.17 4.15 21.44
C VAL A 44 8.50 4.42 20.74
N VAL A 45 8.86 3.57 19.77
CA VAL A 45 9.91 3.87 18.80
C VAL A 45 9.35 3.77 17.38
N ALA A 46 9.50 4.85 16.61
CA ALA A 46 9.21 4.81 15.18
C ALA A 46 10.39 4.20 14.42
N ILE A 47 10.10 3.29 13.48
CA ILE A 47 11.08 2.65 12.61
C ILE A 47 10.78 3.07 11.17
N VAL A 48 11.76 3.72 10.54
CA VAL A 48 11.66 4.28 9.18
C VAL A 48 12.71 3.61 8.29
N PRO A 49 12.34 2.62 7.47
CA PRO A 49 13.24 2.10 6.44
C PRO A 49 13.33 3.13 5.31
N ALA A 50 14.54 3.51 4.91
CA ALA A 50 14.77 4.49 3.85
C ALA A 50 15.81 3.97 2.85
N ARG A 51 15.51 4.12 1.56
CA ARG A 51 16.46 3.85 0.47
C ARG A 51 16.18 4.78 -0.70
N ASN A 52 17.13 5.66 -0.99
CA ASN A 52 17.02 6.63 -2.08
C ASN A 52 15.75 7.52 -2.00
N GLU A 53 15.56 8.17 -0.84
CA GLU A 53 14.39 8.99 -0.51
C GLU A 53 14.76 10.47 -0.29
N ALA A 54 15.85 10.96 -0.89
CA ALA A 54 16.36 12.31 -0.64
C ALA A 54 15.33 13.43 -0.89
N ASP A 55 14.35 13.20 -1.78
CA ASP A 55 13.33 14.19 -2.16
C ASP A 55 12.24 14.39 -1.10
N VAL A 56 12.03 13.43 -0.21
CA VAL A 56 10.88 13.37 0.72
C VAL A 56 11.27 13.11 2.17
N ILE A 57 12.46 12.57 2.41
CA ILE A 57 12.90 12.15 3.75
C ILE A 57 12.91 13.31 4.75
N ASP A 58 13.11 14.54 4.26
CA ASP A 58 13.15 15.72 5.12
C ASP A 58 11.83 15.97 5.83
N LYS A 59 10.75 16.02 5.06
CA LYS A 59 9.38 16.24 5.53
C LYS A 59 8.89 15.05 6.35
N ALA A 60 9.20 13.82 5.93
CA ALA A 60 8.78 12.63 6.66
C ALA A 60 9.38 12.60 8.07
N ILE A 61 10.71 12.76 8.18
CA ILE A 61 11.41 12.74 9.47
C ILE A 61 11.05 13.94 10.34
N ASP A 62 10.95 15.14 9.77
CA ASP A 62 10.50 16.32 10.52
C ASP A 62 9.09 16.10 11.12
N SER A 63 8.17 15.53 10.34
CA SER A 63 6.80 15.25 10.82
C SER A 63 6.74 14.23 11.97
N LEU A 64 7.69 13.29 12.00
CA LEU A 64 7.84 12.36 13.12
C LEU A 64 8.44 13.09 14.33
N LEU A 65 9.47 13.90 14.16
CA LEU A 65 10.11 14.58 15.29
C LEU A 65 9.23 15.64 15.95
N ARG A 66 8.23 16.17 15.23
CA ARG A 66 7.21 17.12 15.75
C ARG A 66 6.05 16.50 16.51
N GLN A 67 5.99 15.17 16.66
CA GLN A 67 4.86 14.54 17.33
C GLN A 67 4.70 15.04 18.78
N ASP A 68 3.50 15.55 19.08
CA ASP A 68 3.05 15.90 20.41
C ASP A 68 2.63 14.61 21.13
N TYR A 69 3.61 13.84 21.58
CA TYR A 69 3.41 12.61 22.33
C TYR A 69 3.80 12.80 23.81
N PRO A 70 2.90 12.56 24.78
CA PRO A 70 3.20 12.81 26.19
C PRO A 70 4.18 11.81 26.82
N GLY A 71 4.35 10.62 26.21
CA GLY A 71 5.28 9.59 26.67
C GLY A 71 6.67 9.70 26.04
N ASN A 72 7.52 8.70 26.31
CA ASN A 72 8.83 8.62 25.67
C ASN A 72 8.66 8.16 24.21
N PHE A 73 9.19 8.97 23.30
CA PHE A 73 9.15 8.70 21.87
C PHE A 73 10.48 9.03 21.20
N LYS A 74 10.97 8.08 20.41
CA LYS A 74 12.20 8.16 19.61
C LYS A 74 11.95 7.67 18.18
N VAL A 75 12.79 8.11 17.26
CA VAL A 75 12.77 7.70 15.87
C VAL A 75 14.07 6.98 15.53
N ILE A 76 13.97 5.86 14.84
CA ILE A 76 15.09 5.14 14.24
C ILE A 76 14.86 5.12 12.73
N LEU A 77 15.76 5.79 12.01
CA LEU A 77 15.86 5.68 10.56
C LEU A 77 16.89 4.60 10.23
N VAL A 78 16.53 3.66 9.37
CA VAL A 78 17.44 2.64 8.84
C VAL A 78 17.71 2.96 7.38
N ASP A 79 18.94 3.39 7.09
CA ASP A 79 19.40 3.67 5.73
C ASP A 79 19.82 2.36 5.04
N ASP A 80 18.97 1.83 4.16
CA ASP A 80 19.20 0.56 3.44
C ASP A 80 20.11 0.75 2.23
N ASN A 81 21.33 1.24 2.50
CA ASN A 81 22.37 1.50 1.51
C ASN A 81 21.93 2.49 0.41
N SER A 82 21.47 3.68 0.80
CA SER A 82 21.17 4.74 -0.17
C SER A 82 22.42 5.19 -0.92
N GLU A 83 22.27 5.47 -2.21
CA GLU A 83 23.31 6.01 -3.09
C GLU A 83 23.16 7.52 -3.29
N ASP A 84 22.03 8.08 -2.86
CA ASP A 84 21.73 9.51 -2.91
C ASP A 84 22.03 10.22 -1.58
N ARG A 85 21.45 11.42 -1.40
CA ARG A 85 21.68 12.26 -0.22
C ARG A 85 20.77 11.93 0.98
N THR A 86 20.03 10.82 0.96
CA THR A 86 19.05 10.47 2.02
C THR A 86 19.66 10.52 3.42
N ALA A 87 20.78 9.83 3.63
CA ALA A 87 21.45 9.78 4.93
C ALA A 87 22.02 11.15 5.35
N GLU A 88 22.52 11.93 4.40
CA GLU A 88 23.04 13.29 4.67
C GLU A 88 21.91 14.21 5.18
N ILE A 89 20.76 14.16 4.51
CA ILE A 89 19.58 14.97 4.85
C ILE A 89 19.04 14.56 6.22
N ALA A 90 18.91 13.25 6.48
CA ALA A 90 18.47 12.74 7.78
C ALA A 90 19.38 13.20 8.93
N LYS A 91 20.71 13.17 8.74
CA LYS A 91 21.69 13.67 9.74
C LYS A 91 21.55 15.17 10.00
N ARG A 92 21.31 15.95 8.94
CA ARG A 92 21.12 17.41 9.08
C ARG A 92 19.90 17.71 9.95
N ILE A 93 18.80 17.00 9.74
CA ILE A 93 17.56 17.18 10.52
C ILE A 93 17.74 16.67 11.94
N ALA A 94 18.46 15.57 12.15
CA ALA A 94 18.82 15.11 13.50
C ALA A 94 19.46 16.24 14.32
N GLY A 95 20.31 17.06 13.69
CA GLY A 95 21.00 18.19 14.33
C GLY A 95 20.11 19.39 14.70
N THR A 96 18.86 19.46 14.22
CA THR A 96 17.91 20.53 14.59
C THR A 96 17.03 20.17 15.77
N TYR A 97 17.09 18.93 16.25
CA TYR A 97 16.30 18.42 17.38
C TYR A 97 17.22 18.00 18.54
N PRO A 98 16.68 17.84 19.77
CA PRO A 98 17.47 17.37 20.91
C PRO A 98 18.18 16.03 20.63
N GLU A 99 19.39 15.89 21.16
CA GLU A 99 20.21 14.70 20.98
C GLU A 99 19.47 13.43 21.43
N GLY A 100 19.61 12.35 20.65
CA GLY A 100 18.97 11.06 20.92
C GLY A 100 17.50 10.94 20.51
N LYS A 101 16.89 12.00 19.96
CA LYS A 101 15.51 11.95 19.43
C LYS A 101 15.42 11.15 18.12
N LEU A 102 16.43 11.28 17.25
CA LEU A 102 16.62 10.52 16.02
C LEU A 102 17.92 9.73 16.09
N THR A 103 17.84 8.43 15.81
CA THR A 103 19.01 7.55 15.61
C THR A 103 19.02 7.07 14.16
N ILE A 104 20.19 7.13 13.52
CA ILE A 104 20.37 6.64 12.15
C ILE A 104 21.20 5.37 12.20
N VAL A 105 20.64 4.28 11.70
CA VAL A 105 21.27 2.96 11.59
C VAL A 105 21.63 2.73 10.12
N ASN A 106 22.90 2.42 9.86
CA ASN A 106 23.31 2.01 8.52
C ASN A 106 22.90 0.55 8.30
N GLY A 107 22.22 0.29 7.20
CA GLY A 107 21.76 -1.04 6.81
C GLY A 107 22.91 -1.99 6.53
N SER A 108 22.79 -3.21 7.01
CA SER A 108 23.69 -4.32 6.71
C SER A 108 23.36 -4.93 5.35
N ALA A 109 24.32 -5.64 4.75
CA ALA A 109 24.13 -6.33 3.47
C ALA A 109 22.87 -7.22 3.48
N LEU A 110 22.09 -7.16 2.39
CA LEU A 110 20.82 -7.88 2.26
C LEU A 110 21.04 -9.41 2.26
N PRO A 111 20.54 -10.15 3.27
CA PRO A 111 20.67 -11.59 3.30
C PRO A 111 19.78 -12.24 2.23
N LYS A 112 20.21 -13.41 1.71
CA LYS A 112 19.43 -14.15 0.71
C LYS A 112 18.02 -14.48 1.24
N GLY A 113 17.01 -14.21 0.42
CA GLY A 113 15.60 -14.49 0.72
C GLY A 113 14.90 -13.43 1.58
N TRP A 114 15.54 -12.30 1.83
CA TRP A 114 14.93 -11.12 2.42
C TRP A 114 14.56 -10.08 1.37
N ALA A 115 13.41 -9.45 1.54
CA ALA A 115 13.08 -8.20 0.88
C ALA A 115 13.80 -7.03 1.59
N GLY A 116 14.34 -6.07 0.82
CA GLY A 116 15.14 -4.95 1.35
C GLY A 116 14.44 -4.17 2.46
N LYS A 117 13.20 -3.71 2.21
CA LYS A 117 12.38 -3.00 3.20
C LYS A 117 12.22 -3.78 4.51
N LEU A 118 11.91 -5.08 4.42
CA LEU A 118 11.72 -5.93 5.60
C LEU A 118 13.02 -6.16 6.36
N TRP A 119 14.15 -6.24 5.65
CA TRP A 119 15.47 -6.34 6.28
C TRP A 119 15.85 -5.06 7.02
N ALA A 120 15.53 -3.90 6.46
CA ALA A 120 15.71 -2.62 7.13
C ALA A 120 14.80 -2.51 8.38
N LEU A 121 13.54 -2.91 8.28
CA LEU A 121 12.62 -2.96 9.43
C LEU A 121 13.12 -3.87 10.55
N ASP A 122 13.61 -5.07 10.22
CA ASP A 122 14.14 -6.03 11.21
C ASP A 122 15.35 -5.47 11.96
N GLN A 123 16.26 -4.79 11.25
CA GLN A 123 17.41 -4.10 11.86
C GLN A 123 16.97 -2.96 12.78
N GLY A 124 16.00 -2.15 12.34
CA GLY A 124 15.47 -1.05 13.16
C GLY A 124 14.79 -1.55 14.43
N ILE A 125 13.99 -2.61 14.35
CA ILE A 125 13.32 -3.21 15.51
C ILE A 125 14.32 -3.77 16.53
N LYS A 126 15.43 -4.35 16.06
CA LYS A 126 16.54 -4.77 16.95
C LYS A 126 17.21 -3.58 17.63
N ALA A 127 17.44 -2.49 16.89
CA ALA A 127 18.04 -1.26 17.43
C ALA A 127 17.12 -0.51 18.41
N ALA A 128 15.80 -0.71 18.32
CA ALA A 128 14.81 -0.05 19.18
C ALA A 128 14.91 -0.40 20.67
N GLY A 129 15.57 -1.51 21.02
CA GLY A 129 15.59 -2.02 22.39
C GLY A 129 14.18 -2.41 22.88
N GLN A 130 14.02 -2.57 24.19
CA GLN A 130 12.74 -2.99 24.76
C GLN A 130 11.78 -1.79 24.85
N VAL A 131 10.73 -1.81 24.03
CA VAL A 131 9.63 -0.82 24.03
C VAL A 131 8.29 -1.52 23.89
N LYS A 132 7.21 -0.88 24.31
CA LYS A 132 5.86 -1.46 24.16
C LYS A 132 5.42 -1.42 22.71
N TRP A 133 5.55 -0.25 22.08
CA TRP A 133 5.02 0.01 20.76
C TRP A 133 6.12 0.30 19.75
N LEU A 134 5.99 -0.30 18.57
CA LEU A 134 6.78 0.00 17.38
C LEU A 134 5.87 0.71 16.38
N TRP A 135 6.27 1.90 15.93
CA TRP A 135 5.55 2.60 14.87
C TRP A 135 6.31 2.45 13.55
N LEU A 136 5.86 1.51 12.73
CA LEU A 136 6.43 1.23 11.42
C LEU A 136 5.81 2.22 10.42
N THR A 137 6.64 3.05 9.80
CA THR A 137 6.20 4.09 8.86
C THR A 137 7.18 4.20 7.71
N ASP A 138 6.68 4.57 6.53
CA ASP A 138 7.50 4.65 5.33
C ASP A 138 8.17 6.04 5.22
N ALA A 139 9.33 6.09 4.56
CA ALA A 139 10.14 7.30 4.42
C ALA A 139 9.51 8.41 3.56
N ASP A 140 8.36 8.14 2.93
CA ASP A 140 7.60 9.05 2.08
C ASP A 140 6.21 9.39 2.66
N ILE A 141 6.00 9.16 3.95
CA ILE A 141 4.78 9.51 4.67
C ILE A 141 5.04 10.64 5.66
N ALA A 142 4.25 11.71 5.56
CA ALA A 142 4.22 12.78 6.54
C ALA A 142 3.01 12.65 7.47
N HIS A 143 3.20 12.91 8.76
CA HIS A 143 2.17 12.76 9.79
C HIS A 143 1.80 14.10 10.44
N GLN A 144 0.53 14.29 10.81
CA GLN A 144 0.12 15.38 11.69
C GLN A 144 0.65 15.17 13.11
N ASP A 145 0.89 16.25 13.83
CA ASP A 145 1.56 16.27 15.14
C ASP A 145 0.84 15.43 16.22
N ASP A 146 -0.47 15.16 16.08
CA ASP A 146 -1.28 14.35 17.00
C ASP A 146 -1.40 12.86 16.61
N THR A 147 -0.79 12.43 15.49
CA THR A 147 -1.00 11.10 14.90
C THR A 147 -0.61 9.98 15.87
N LEU A 148 0.58 10.07 16.49
CA LEU A 148 1.06 9.05 17.42
C LEU A 148 0.19 8.98 18.67
N LYS A 149 -0.18 10.15 19.21
CA LYS A 149 -1.08 10.27 20.37
C LYS A 149 -2.39 9.56 20.08
N MET A 150 -3.01 9.80 18.92
CA MET A 150 -4.24 9.14 18.48
C MET A 150 -4.08 7.61 18.35
N LEU A 151 -3.01 7.16 17.68
CA LEU A 151 -2.74 5.74 17.46
C LEU A 151 -2.65 4.97 18.77
N VAL A 152 -1.81 5.45 19.70
CA VAL A 152 -1.57 4.81 21.00
C VAL A 152 -2.80 4.90 21.88
N ALA A 153 -3.44 6.07 21.99
CA ALA A 153 -4.60 6.26 22.84
C ALA A 153 -5.74 5.29 22.49
N HIS A 154 -6.02 5.11 21.21
CA HIS A 154 -7.01 4.12 20.77
C HIS A 154 -6.52 2.68 20.89
N ALA A 155 -5.22 2.41 20.71
CA ALA A 155 -4.69 1.07 20.90
C ALA A 155 -4.84 0.60 22.36
N GLU A 156 -4.46 1.44 23.31
CA GLU A 156 -4.61 1.18 24.75
C GLU A 156 -6.09 1.08 25.15
N LYS A 157 -6.93 2.04 24.72
CA LYS A 157 -8.34 2.08 25.10
C LYS A 157 -9.14 0.91 24.55
N ASP A 158 -8.88 0.51 23.30
CA ASP A 158 -9.67 -0.50 22.60
C ASP A 158 -9.04 -1.91 22.69
N GLY A 159 -7.92 -2.06 23.39
CA GLY A 159 -7.18 -3.32 23.55
C GLY A 159 -6.64 -3.86 22.23
N LEU A 160 -6.14 -2.97 21.36
CA LEU A 160 -5.53 -3.37 20.10
C LEU A 160 -4.11 -3.84 20.34
N ILE A 161 -3.61 -4.70 19.45
CA ILE A 161 -2.19 -5.06 19.32
C ILE A 161 -1.58 -4.55 18.01
N PHE A 162 -2.43 -4.03 17.11
CA PHE A 162 -2.02 -3.51 15.81
C PHE A 162 -3.02 -2.45 15.36
N HIS A 163 -2.54 -1.27 14.97
CA HIS A 163 -3.35 -0.15 14.52
C HIS A 163 -2.71 0.46 13.26
N SER A 164 -3.36 0.30 12.12
CA SER A 164 -2.88 0.76 10.81
C SER A 164 -3.77 1.86 10.27
N LEU A 165 -3.16 2.85 9.62
CA LEU A 165 -3.85 3.91 8.92
C LEU A 165 -3.52 3.82 7.43
N MET A 166 -4.57 3.85 6.60
CA MET A 166 -4.40 4.00 5.16
C MET A 166 -4.05 5.45 4.84
N ALA A 167 -2.76 5.71 4.58
CA ALA A 167 -2.26 7.04 4.29
C ALA A 167 -3.01 7.67 3.12
N ARG A 168 -3.28 8.98 3.23
CA ARG A 168 -3.93 9.74 2.17
C ARG A 168 -2.96 9.92 1.01
N LEU A 169 -3.31 9.36 -0.13
CA LEU A 169 -2.55 9.51 -1.36
C LEU A 169 -2.84 10.87 -2.02
N SER A 170 -1.87 11.40 -2.77
CA SER A 170 -2.00 12.65 -3.53
C SER A 170 -3.07 12.52 -4.63
N CYS A 171 -3.83 13.58 -4.88
CA CYS A 171 -4.82 13.66 -5.97
C CYS A 171 -4.72 15.02 -6.69
N ASN A 172 -3.50 15.41 -7.03
CA ASN A 172 -3.16 16.74 -7.54
C ASN A 172 -3.24 16.83 -9.07
N ASN A 173 -3.12 15.70 -9.78
CA ASN A 173 -3.23 15.65 -11.23
C ASN A 173 -4.35 14.70 -11.69
N PHE A 174 -4.67 14.75 -12.98
CA PHE A 174 -5.77 13.97 -13.55
C PHE A 174 -5.58 12.46 -13.40
N ALA A 175 -4.36 11.95 -13.55
CA ALA A 175 -4.08 10.52 -13.41
C ALA A 175 -4.30 10.05 -11.97
N GLU A 176 -3.79 10.82 -11.00
CA GLU A 176 -4.02 10.57 -9.58
C GLU A 176 -5.51 10.62 -9.25
N TRP A 177 -6.21 11.68 -9.68
CA TRP A 177 -7.64 11.85 -9.45
C TRP A 177 -8.48 10.70 -10.04
N ALA A 178 -8.09 10.15 -11.19
CA ALA A 178 -8.81 9.04 -11.82
C ALA A 178 -8.53 7.69 -11.16
N LEU A 179 -7.27 7.39 -10.82
CA LEU A 179 -6.86 6.04 -10.41
C LEU A 179 -6.85 5.82 -8.90
N ILE A 180 -6.54 6.83 -8.09
CA ILE A 180 -6.35 6.65 -6.64
C ILE A 180 -7.67 6.41 -5.90
N PRO A 181 -8.76 7.16 -6.15
CA PRO A 181 -10.06 6.85 -5.56
C PRO A 181 -10.54 5.43 -5.92
N ALA A 182 -10.33 5.02 -7.18
CA ALA A 182 -10.64 3.67 -7.62
C ALA A 182 -9.81 2.62 -6.87
N PHE A 183 -8.50 2.83 -6.74
CA PHE A 183 -7.61 1.96 -5.97
C PHE A 183 -8.07 1.80 -4.52
N VAL A 184 -8.37 2.91 -3.83
CA VAL A 184 -8.87 2.90 -2.44
C VAL A 184 -10.21 2.16 -2.34
N PHE A 185 -11.11 2.41 -3.29
CA PHE A 185 -12.42 1.74 -3.34
C PHE A 185 -12.27 0.23 -3.54
N PHE A 186 -11.45 -0.21 -4.50
CA PHE A 186 -11.18 -1.62 -4.74
C PHE A 186 -10.46 -2.28 -3.55
N PHE A 187 -9.55 -1.58 -2.89
CA PHE A 187 -8.91 -2.08 -1.69
C PHE A 187 -9.93 -2.31 -0.56
N GLN A 188 -10.85 -1.38 -0.32
CA GLN A 188 -11.94 -1.58 0.64
C GLN A 188 -12.90 -2.69 0.22
N MET A 189 -13.13 -2.86 -1.09
CA MET A 189 -13.91 -3.99 -1.61
C MET A 189 -13.21 -5.33 -1.37
N LEU A 190 -11.88 -5.42 -1.50
CA LEU A 190 -11.14 -6.66 -1.21
C LEU A 190 -11.00 -6.92 0.29
N TYR A 191 -10.77 -5.85 1.05
CA TYR A 191 -10.55 -5.85 2.48
C TYR A 191 -11.52 -4.88 3.16
N PRO A 192 -12.80 -5.25 3.39
CA PRO A 192 -13.72 -4.35 4.08
C PRO A 192 -13.24 -4.04 5.50
N PHE A 193 -13.03 -2.77 5.83
CA PHE A 193 -12.39 -2.38 7.09
C PHE A 193 -13.21 -2.83 8.31
N ARG A 194 -14.55 -2.82 8.20
CA ARG A 194 -15.45 -3.35 9.24
C ARG A 194 -15.20 -4.85 9.52
N HIS A 195 -14.87 -5.64 8.50
CA HIS A 195 -14.51 -7.04 8.66
C HIS A 195 -13.13 -7.20 9.29
N ILE A 196 -12.16 -6.37 8.90
CA ILE A 196 -10.82 -6.35 9.51
C ILE A 196 -10.90 -6.02 11.00
N ASN A 197 -11.68 -5.00 11.35
CA ASN A 197 -11.84 -4.46 12.70
C ASN A 197 -12.71 -5.36 13.60
N ASN A 198 -13.38 -6.37 13.03
CA ASN A 198 -14.09 -7.40 13.77
C ASN A 198 -13.14 -8.55 14.15
N PRO A 199 -12.86 -8.78 15.44
CA PRO A 199 -11.96 -9.86 15.89
C PRO A 199 -12.47 -11.27 15.57
N LYS A 200 -13.78 -11.44 15.34
CA LYS A 200 -14.37 -12.74 14.98
C LYS A 200 -14.27 -13.06 13.49
N HIS A 201 -13.92 -12.09 12.65
CA HIS A 201 -13.84 -12.28 11.20
C HIS A 201 -12.40 -12.58 10.77
N LYS A 202 -12.24 -13.46 9.78
CA LYS A 202 -10.91 -13.95 9.35
C LYS A 202 -10.14 -12.98 8.45
N THR A 203 -10.83 -12.03 7.80
CA THR A 203 -10.19 -11.03 6.92
C THR A 203 -9.11 -10.28 7.67
N ALA A 204 -7.90 -10.31 7.14
CA ALA A 204 -6.75 -9.58 7.65
C ALA A 204 -6.24 -8.69 6.53
N GLY A 205 -6.22 -7.37 6.78
CA GLY A 205 -5.75 -6.37 5.85
C GLY A 205 -5.23 -5.17 6.64
N ALA A 206 -4.19 -4.55 6.11
CA ALA A 206 -3.57 -3.35 6.64
C ALA A 206 -3.14 -2.52 5.45
N ALA A 207 -2.97 -1.23 5.67
CA ALA A 207 -2.35 -0.36 4.69
C ALA A 207 -0.96 0.02 5.19
N GLY A 208 0.03 -0.09 4.30
CA GLY A 208 1.39 0.35 4.54
C GLY A 208 1.49 1.84 4.84
N GLY A 209 2.71 2.27 5.20
CA GLY A 209 3.02 3.67 5.47
C GLY A 209 2.67 4.19 6.85
N CYS A 210 1.77 3.57 7.62
CA CYS A 210 1.54 3.95 9.02
C CYS A 210 0.95 2.80 9.84
N MET A 211 1.77 2.12 10.63
CA MET A 211 1.38 0.95 11.40
C MET A 211 1.97 0.96 12.81
N LEU A 212 1.13 1.02 13.83
CA LEU A 212 1.51 0.83 15.23
C LEU A 212 1.35 -0.64 15.61
N ALA A 213 2.43 -1.29 16.05
CA ALA A 213 2.46 -2.71 16.39
C ALA A 213 2.96 -2.93 17.83
N ASP A 214 2.26 -3.78 18.59
CA ASP A 214 2.68 -4.20 19.92
C ASP A 214 3.90 -5.13 19.77
N ARG A 215 5.00 -4.75 20.41
CA ARG A 215 6.28 -5.45 20.25
C ARG A 215 6.20 -6.90 20.70
N ALA A 216 5.58 -7.16 21.86
CA ALA A 216 5.47 -8.51 22.40
C ALA A 216 4.64 -9.42 21.49
N SER A 217 3.53 -8.91 20.95
CA SER A 217 2.69 -9.63 19.99
C SER A 217 3.41 -9.89 18.67
N LEU A 218 4.22 -8.92 18.19
CA LEU A 218 5.04 -9.09 17.00
C LEU A 218 6.10 -10.18 17.18
N GLU A 219 6.81 -10.18 18.31
CA GLU A 219 7.81 -11.20 18.64
C GLU A 219 7.15 -12.59 18.75
N LYS A 220 5.99 -12.69 19.39
CA LYS A 220 5.19 -13.93 19.46
C LYS A 220 4.71 -14.42 18.10
N ALA A 221 4.46 -13.51 17.16
CA ALA A 221 4.09 -13.83 15.77
C ALA A 221 5.29 -14.29 14.92
N GLY A 222 6.51 -14.27 15.45
CA GLY A 222 7.76 -14.64 14.75
C GLY A 222 8.54 -13.45 14.18
N GLY A 223 8.16 -12.22 14.53
CA GLY A 223 8.80 -10.98 14.10
C GLY A 223 8.71 -10.74 12.59
N ILE A 224 9.51 -9.80 12.08
CA ILE A 224 9.58 -9.50 10.64
C ILE A 224 10.16 -10.69 9.85
N GLY A 225 11.01 -11.50 10.47
CA GLY A 225 11.58 -12.70 9.87
C GLY A 225 10.55 -13.74 9.38
N ALA A 226 9.35 -13.75 9.97
CA ALA A 226 8.23 -14.60 9.54
C ALA A 226 7.70 -14.22 8.15
N ILE A 227 7.82 -12.95 7.77
CA ILE A 227 7.35 -12.42 6.48
C ILE A 227 8.49 -12.00 5.56
N ARG A 228 9.75 -12.34 5.86
CA ARG A 228 10.97 -11.86 5.18
C ARG A 228 10.96 -11.83 3.64
N HIS A 229 10.19 -12.70 3.01
CA HIS A 229 10.12 -12.87 1.55
C HIS A 229 8.92 -12.14 0.91
N ALA A 230 8.05 -11.54 1.71
CA ALA A 230 6.87 -10.85 1.22
C ALA A 230 7.26 -9.55 0.51
N ILE A 231 6.74 -9.37 -0.70
CA ILE A 231 6.84 -8.12 -1.46
C ILE A 231 5.86 -7.08 -0.89
N ILE A 232 4.69 -7.54 -0.44
CA ILE A 232 3.66 -6.72 0.22
C ILE A 232 3.69 -7.03 1.72
N ASP A 233 4.31 -6.13 2.47
CA ASP A 233 4.61 -6.29 3.88
C ASP A 233 3.41 -6.07 4.80
N ASP A 234 2.54 -5.11 4.48
CA ASP A 234 1.41 -4.70 5.32
C ASP A 234 0.39 -5.83 5.57
N CYS A 235 -0.20 -6.38 4.53
CA CYS A 235 -1.17 -7.48 4.60
C CYS A 235 -0.52 -8.78 5.09
N SER A 236 0.76 -8.99 4.79
CA SER A 236 1.51 -10.16 5.30
C SER A 236 1.74 -10.05 6.81
N LEU A 237 2.13 -8.87 7.29
CA LEU A 237 2.34 -8.58 8.70
C LEU A 237 1.04 -8.71 9.49
N VAL A 238 -0.03 -8.09 9.00
CA VAL A 238 -1.31 -8.13 9.72
C VAL A 238 -1.92 -9.54 9.74
N HIS A 239 -1.63 -10.38 8.74
CA HIS A 239 -2.06 -11.78 8.74
C HIS A 239 -1.47 -12.58 9.90
N ILE A 240 -0.20 -12.33 10.25
CA ILE A 240 0.44 -12.98 11.41
C ILE A 240 0.02 -12.30 12.73
N MET A 241 -0.14 -10.97 12.73
CA MET A 241 -0.53 -10.21 13.92
C MET A 241 -1.97 -10.49 14.36
N LYS A 242 -2.93 -10.59 13.43
CA LYS A 242 -4.34 -10.83 13.76
C LYS A 242 -4.58 -12.14 14.53
N LYS A 243 -3.67 -13.12 14.38
CA LYS A 243 -3.70 -14.38 15.17
C LYS A 243 -3.34 -14.17 16.64
N GLN A 244 -2.69 -13.06 16.99
CA GLN A 244 -2.26 -12.75 18.34
C GLN A 244 -3.27 -11.87 19.10
N GLY A 245 -4.17 -11.17 18.42
CA GLY A 245 -5.08 -10.23 19.06
C GLY A 245 -5.85 -9.31 18.12
N LYS A 246 -6.51 -8.31 18.71
CA LYS A 246 -7.38 -7.37 18.01
C LYS A 246 -6.57 -6.35 17.21
N ILE A 247 -7.01 -6.09 15.99
CA ILE A 247 -6.37 -5.13 15.08
C ILE A 247 -7.37 -4.05 14.67
N ARG A 248 -6.87 -2.93 14.16
CA ARG A 248 -7.68 -1.93 13.47
C ARG A 248 -7.00 -1.41 12.21
N LEU A 249 -7.80 -1.22 11.16
CA LEU A 249 -7.48 -0.43 9.98
C LEU A 249 -8.51 0.70 9.82
N SER A 250 -8.02 1.91 9.56
CA SER A 250 -8.84 3.11 9.37
C SER A 250 -8.33 3.97 8.21
N LEU A 251 -9.24 4.69 7.55
CA LEU A 251 -8.89 5.80 6.67
C LEU A 251 -8.43 6.98 7.52
N THR A 252 -7.44 7.74 7.03
CA THR A 252 -6.93 8.92 7.75
C THR A 252 -6.77 10.13 6.85
N ASN A 253 -6.84 11.32 7.46
CA ASN A 253 -6.34 12.58 6.89
C ASN A 253 -5.06 13.07 7.59
N ARG A 254 -4.57 12.34 8.60
CA ARG A 254 -3.41 12.70 9.41
C ARG A 254 -2.09 12.22 8.82
N SER A 255 -2.09 11.07 8.15
CA SER A 255 -0.90 10.54 7.47
C SER A 255 -1.07 10.71 5.98
N LEU A 256 -0.13 11.39 5.32
CA LEU A 256 -0.17 11.72 3.90
C LEU A 256 1.05 11.15 3.18
N SER A 257 0.83 10.51 2.04
CA SER A 257 1.91 10.16 1.12
C SER A 257 2.37 11.42 0.41
N ILE A 258 3.64 11.79 0.61
CA ILE A 258 4.26 12.97 0.02
C ILE A 258 5.07 12.66 -1.24
N ARG A 259 5.18 11.37 -1.63
CA ARG A 259 5.73 10.99 -2.93
C ARG A 259 4.86 11.54 -4.08
N PRO A 260 5.41 12.36 -4.98
CA PRO A 260 4.70 12.79 -6.17
C PRO A 260 4.60 11.65 -7.20
N TYR A 261 3.47 11.53 -7.89
CA TYR A 261 3.34 10.68 -9.07
C TYR A 261 3.19 11.55 -10.31
N LEU A 262 4.11 11.43 -11.27
CA LEU A 262 4.17 12.30 -12.44
C LEU A 262 3.27 11.82 -13.59
N GLY A 263 2.79 10.58 -13.56
CA GLY A 263 1.88 10.06 -14.60
C GLY A 263 1.25 8.70 -14.35
N PHE A 264 0.42 8.26 -15.30
CA PHE A 264 -0.34 7.01 -15.24
C PHE A 264 0.54 5.76 -15.06
N GLN A 265 1.75 5.75 -15.62
CA GLN A 265 2.66 4.59 -15.53
C GLN A 265 3.14 4.36 -14.10
N GLU A 266 3.58 5.40 -13.39
CA GLU A 266 4.07 5.28 -12.02
C GLU A 266 2.96 4.83 -11.05
N ILE A 267 1.76 5.41 -11.21
CA ILE A 267 0.57 5.00 -10.46
C ILE A 267 0.20 3.57 -10.82
N GLY A 268 0.23 3.21 -12.10
CA GLY A 268 0.00 1.86 -12.59
C GLY A 268 0.98 0.86 -12.00
N HIS A 269 2.25 1.22 -11.82
CA HIS A 269 3.27 0.38 -11.18
C HIS A 269 3.07 0.25 -9.66
N MET A 270 2.64 1.31 -8.97
CA MET A 270 2.25 1.25 -7.57
C MET A 270 1.04 0.33 -7.37
N ILE A 271 0.00 0.54 -8.18
CA ILE A 271 -1.22 -0.27 -8.15
C ILE A 271 -0.88 -1.70 -8.54
N SER A 272 -0.13 -1.96 -9.60
CA SER A 272 0.17 -3.32 -10.05
C SER A 272 0.99 -4.10 -9.05
N ARG A 273 1.98 -3.49 -8.37
CA ARG A 273 2.72 -4.16 -7.27
C ARG A 273 1.77 -4.59 -6.16
N SER A 274 0.86 -3.72 -5.75
CA SER A 274 -0.14 -3.99 -4.70
C SER A 274 -1.20 -4.99 -5.16
N ALA A 275 -1.67 -4.83 -6.38
CA ALA A 275 -2.80 -5.53 -6.98
C ALA A 275 -2.39 -6.91 -7.49
N TYR A 276 -1.26 -7.14 -8.16
CA TYR A 276 -0.85 -8.51 -8.56
C TYR A 276 -0.61 -9.42 -7.34
N ALA A 277 -0.14 -8.86 -6.22
CA ALA A 277 0.00 -9.60 -4.97
C ALA A 277 -1.35 -9.91 -4.31
N GLN A 278 -2.31 -8.99 -4.37
CA GLN A 278 -3.62 -9.13 -3.72
C GLN A 278 -4.70 -9.80 -4.63
N LEU A 279 -4.63 -9.62 -5.95
CA LEU A 279 -5.56 -10.11 -6.97
C LEU A 279 -5.31 -11.57 -7.38
N ARG A 280 -4.22 -12.23 -6.95
CA ARG A 280 -4.12 -13.71 -7.02
C ARG A 280 -5.28 -14.40 -6.27
N ILE A 281 -5.92 -13.69 -5.34
CA ILE A 281 -7.15 -14.14 -4.65
C ILE A 281 -8.41 -13.78 -5.46
N PHE A 282 -8.39 -12.69 -6.23
CA PHE A 282 -9.56 -12.21 -6.97
C PHE A 282 -9.91 -13.07 -8.18
N PHE A 283 -8.91 -13.59 -8.92
CA PHE A 283 -9.16 -14.56 -10.00
C PHE A 283 -9.79 -15.87 -9.50
N LEU A 284 -9.70 -16.18 -8.19
CA LEU A 284 -10.36 -17.32 -7.54
C LEU A 284 -11.77 -16.99 -7.02
N VAL A 285 -12.12 -15.71 -6.84
CA VAL A 285 -13.40 -15.28 -6.22
C VAL A 285 -14.34 -14.62 -7.21
N VAL A 286 -13.84 -13.98 -8.27
CA VAL A 286 -14.66 -13.33 -9.29
C VAL A 286 -14.15 -13.79 -10.66
N GLY A 287 -14.85 -14.77 -11.23
CA GLY A 287 -14.67 -15.16 -12.63
C GLY A 287 -14.95 -13.98 -13.55
N ILE A 288 -13.91 -13.21 -13.88
CA ILE A 288 -13.93 -12.13 -14.87
C ILE A 288 -13.85 -12.68 -16.30
N ASP A 289 -14.48 -13.82 -16.56
CA ASP A 289 -14.98 -14.14 -17.89
C ASP A 289 -16.51 -13.90 -17.98
N ILE A 290 -17.20 -13.77 -16.83
CA ILE A 290 -18.67 -13.64 -16.81
C ILE A 290 -19.14 -12.18 -16.92
N ILE A 291 -18.28 -11.19 -16.66
CA ILE A 291 -18.67 -9.77 -16.70
C ILE A 291 -18.16 -9.06 -17.97
N ARG A 292 -17.11 -9.57 -18.63
CA ARG A 292 -16.55 -8.93 -19.83
C ARG A 292 -17.44 -9.13 -21.08
N ASP A 293 -18.15 -10.24 -21.18
CA ASP A 293 -18.86 -10.62 -22.42
C ASP A 293 -20.39 -10.49 -22.35
N VAL A 294 -20.96 -9.99 -21.26
CA VAL A 294 -22.42 -9.87 -21.11
C VAL A 294 -23.01 -8.56 -21.65
N PRO A 295 -22.30 -7.42 -21.70
CA PRO A 295 -22.84 -6.24 -22.36
C PRO A 295 -22.76 -6.26 -23.89
N CYS A 296 -21.94 -7.11 -24.52
CA CYS A 296 -21.73 -7.08 -25.97
C CYS A 296 -22.73 -7.91 -26.78
N LEU A 297 -23.52 -8.80 -26.16
CA LEU A 297 -24.48 -9.66 -26.87
C LEU A 297 -25.95 -9.24 -26.72
N SER A 298 -26.24 -8.17 -25.97
CA SER A 298 -27.59 -7.58 -25.90
C SER A 298 -27.77 -6.35 -26.81
N GLY A 299 -26.72 -5.91 -27.50
CA GLY A 299 -26.74 -4.70 -28.35
C GLY A 299 -27.34 -4.86 -29.75
N THR A 300 -27.62 -6.09 -30.21
CA THR A 300 -28.12 -6.34 -31.58
C THR A 300 -29.63 -6.59 -31.69
N ALA A 301 -30.37 -6.59 -30.56
CA ALA A 301 -31.81 -6.82 -30.58
C ALA A 301 -32.67 -5.54 -30.51
N CYS A 302 -32.05 -4.35 -30.44
CA CYS A 302 -32.77 -3.06 -30.37
C CYS A 302 -32.15 -2.02 -31.32
N PHE A 303 -32.11 -2.31 -32.62
CA PHE A 303 -31.89 -1.29 -33.66
C PHE A 303 -32.90 -1.48 -34.79
N GLY A 304 -34.15 -1.13 -34.51
CA GLY A 304 -35.09 -0.63 -35.51
C GLY A 304 -35.48 0.77 -35.05
N PHE A 305 -35.25 1.79 -35.89
CA PHE A 305 -35.48 3.22 -35.66
C PHE A 305 -34.36 4.02 -34.97
N ALA A 306 -33.31 4.39 -35.72
CA ALA A 306 -32.66 5.72 -35.71
C ALA A 306 -31.45 5.76 -36.70
N ASP A 307 -31.13 6.96 -37.19
CA ASP A 307 -30.28 7.35 -38.33
C ASP A 307 -28.84 6.73 -38.47
N PRO A 308 -28.30 6.51 -39.70
CA PRO A 308 -27.01 5.83 -39.94
C PRO A 308 -25.72 6.67 -39.80
N TRP A 309 -25.72 7.84 -39.16
CA TRP A 309 -24.61 8.82 -39.32
C TRP A 309 -23.61 8.97 -38.17
N CYS A 310 -23.48 8.00 -37.26
CA CYS A 310 -22.50 8.13 -36.16
C CYS A 310 -21.77 6.82 -35.82
N ILE A 311 -20.44 6.89 -35.99
CA ILE A 311 -19.39 6.07 -35.37
C ILE A 311 -19.06 4.75 -36.10
N GLY A 312 -18.19 4.88 -37.10
CA GLY A 312 -17.31 3.80 -37.53
C GLY A 312 -16.02 3.82 -36.71
N MET A 313 -15.81 2.79 -35.90
CA MET A 313 -14.48 2.31 -35.51
C MET A 313 -14.56 0.80 -35.42
N ASP A 314 -14.14 0.17 -36.51
CA ASP A 314 -14.00 -1.27 -36.67
C ASP A 314 -12.79 -1.77 -35.85
N TRP A 315 -13.01 -2.79 -35.04
CA TRP A 315 -12.02 -3.45 -34.17
C TRP A 315 -11.75 -4.91 -34.60
N SER A 316 -12.06 -5.30 -35.84
CA SER A 316 -11.81 -6.67 -36.31
C SER A 316 -10.48 -6.85 -37.04
N GLY A 317 -9.37 -6.60 -36.35
CA GLY A 317 -8.06 -7.10 -36.78
C GLY A 317 -7.26 -7.51 -35.55
N TRP A 318 -6.57 -8.66 -35.64
CA TRP A 318 -5.73 -9.30 -34.61
C TRP A 318 -6.37 -10.47 -33.86
N MET A 319 -6.77 -11.49 -34.61
CA MET A 319 -6.54 -12.88 -34.24
C MET A 319 -6.17 -13.62 -35.52
N ASP A 320 -4.89 -13.96 -35.68
CA ASP A 320 -4.48 -15.11 -36.48
C ASP A 320 -3.48 -15.92 -35.67
N ASP A 321 -3.82 -17.20 -35.55
CA ASP A 321 -3.02 -18.30 -35.03
C ASP A 321 -1.75 -18.48 -35.87
N ASP A 322 -0.60 -18.62 -35.22
CA ASP A 322 0.38 -19.64 -35.60
C ASP A 322 1.46 -19.79 -34.51
N GLY A 323 1.73 -21.04 -34.15
CA GLY A 323 2.65 -21.41 -33.08
C GLY A 323 4.14 -21.38 -33.46
N ILE A 324 4.95 -21.24 -32.41
CA ILE A 324 6.35 -21.71 -32.27
C ILE A 324 7.41 -21.01 -33.14
N SER A 325 8.24 -20.14 -32.51
CA SER A 325 9.67 -20.45 -32.30
C SER A 325 10.34 -19.46 -31.35
N LEU A 326 11.18 -20.00 -30.46
CA LEU A 326 12.19 -19.28 -29.70
C LEU A 326 13.34 -18.89 -30.64
N SER A 327 13.49 -17.60 -30.97
CA SER A 327 14.80 -16.96 -31.16
C SER A 327 14.69 -15.47 -31.50
N THR A 328 15.45 -14.65 -30.76
CA THR A 328 16.13 -13.41 -31.17
C THR A 328 15.36 -12.10 -31.43
N ASN A 329 15.92 -11.05 -30.80
CA ASN A 329 16.09 -9.67 -31.27
C ASN A 329 14.86 -8.74 -31.30
N ILE A 330 14.68 -8.01 -30.19
CA ILE A 330 13.89 -6.79 -30.14
C ILE A 330 14.66 -5.69 -30.88
N THR A 331 14.19 -5.34 -32.08
CA THR A 331 14.62 -4.14 -32.81
C THR A 331 13.59 -3.05 -32.54
N PHE A 332 13.97 -2.01 -31.81
CA PHE A 332 13.16 -0.80 -31.67
C PHE A 332 13.22 -0.01 -32.99
N LEU A 333 12.07 0.14 -33.67
CA LEU A 333 11.93 1.15 -34.73
C LEU A 333 11.51 2.48 -34.09
N SER A 334 12.50 3.29 -33.71
CA SER A 334 12.33 4.74 -33.59
C SER A 334 12.55 5.37 -34.98
N PRO A 335 11.69 6.28 -35.46
CA PRO A 335 11.91 6.97 -36.73
C PRO A 335 12.89 8.11 -36.50
N LEU A 336 14.19 7.82 -36.42
CA LEU A 336 15.28 8.81 -36.47
C LEU A 336 16.62 8.09 -36.73
N SER A 337 16.71 7.40 -37.87
CA SER A 337 17.97 6.88 -38.39
C SER A 337 18.67 7.92 -39.27
N SER A 338 19.29 8.91 -38.64
CA SER A 338 20.37 9.67 -39.25
C SER A 338 21.23 10.27 -38.15
N LEU A 339 22.17 9.49 -37.63
CA LEU A 339 23.44 9.86 -37.00
C LEU A 339 23.93 8.61 -36.25
N GLY A 340 24.78 7.83 -36.93
CA GLY A 340 25.23 6.53 -36.47
C GLY A 340 26.00 6.59 -35.15
N PHE A 341 25.49 5.92 -34.12
CA PHE A 341 26.23 5.46 -32.96
C PHE A 341 25.59 4.15 -32.46
N SER A 342 26.40 3.10 -32.34
CA SER A 342 26.02 1.80 -31.81
C SER A 342 26.42 1.72 -30.33
N ALA A 343 25.46 1.49 -29.44
CA ALA A 343 25.74 1.14 -28.04
C ALA A 343 24.80 0.01 -27.59
N SER A 344 25.38 -1.14 -27.23
CA SER A 344 24.69 -2.29 -26.65
C SER A 344 24.62 -2.15 -25.14
N LEU A 345 23.41 -2.11 -24.56
CA LEU A 345 23.19 -2.19 -23.11
C LEU A 345 22.53 -3.53 -22.76
N ASN A 346 23.27 -4.32 -21.99
CA ASN A 346 22.87 -5.62 -21.46
C ASN A 346 22.30 -5.38 -20.05
N CYS A 347 21.00 -5.56 -19.85
CA CYS A 347 20.36 -5.35 -18.55
C CYS A 347 19.91 -6.70 -17.97
N GLY A 348 20.67 -7.21 -17.01
CA GLY A 348 20.26 -8.30 -16.14
C GLY A 348 19.32 -7.78 -15.05
N LEU A 349 18.35 -8.60 -14.68
CA LEU A 349 17.46 -8.41 -13.54
C LEU A 349 18.23 -8.15 -12.24
N LEU A 350 17.94 -7.03 -11.59
CA LEU A 350 18.19 -6.75 -10.18
C LEU A 350 16.94 -6.09 -9.57
#